data_AF-A0A3D4EF58-F1
#
_entry.id   AF-A0A3D4EF58-F1
#
_cell.length_a   1.000
_cell.length_b   1.000
_cell.length_c   1.000
_cell.angle_alpha   90.00
_cell.angle_beta   90.00
_cell.angle_gamma   90.00
#
_symmetry.space_group_name_H-M   'P 1'
#
loop_
_entity.id
_entity.type
_entity.pdbx_description
1 polymer ?
#
loop_
_entity_poly.entity_id
_entity_poly.type
_entity_poly.pdbx_seq_one_letter_code
_entity_poly.pdbx_strand_id
1 'polypeptide(L)'
;MAYVPMQECVKPTYNTAEALSRGTLFPGLDLPFMNMVNTGELTGTPLGELMALDFVAHELVLYLDTHCEDSEAFDMLKNILELASTARERYVKLYGPVTTKDLAKAQSFTWLKNPWPWDYSVKTEG
;
A
#
# COMPACT_ATOMS: atom_id res chain seq x y z
N MET A 1 -30.34 -2.40 -6.85
CA MET A 1 -29.56 -3.50 -7.47
C MET A 1 -28.13 -3.36 -6.98
N ALA A 2 -27.47 -4.46 -6.62
CA ALA A 2 -26.03 -4.44 -6.36
C ALA A 2 -25.30 -4.22 -7.69
N TYR A 3 -24.43 -3.23 -7.75
CA TYR A 3 -23.57 -2.94 -8.89
C TYR A 3 -22.18 -3.47 -8.56
N VAL A 4 -21.64 -4.32 -9.42
CA VAL A 4 -20.28 -4.84 -9.29
C VAL A 4 -19.45 -4.20 -10.41
N PRO A 5 -18.49 -3.32 -10.09
CA PRO A 5 -17.60 -2.77 -11.11
C PRO A 5 -16.71 -3.88 -11.65
N MET A 6 -16.51 -3.89 -12.95
CA MET A 6 -15.61 -4.82 -13.64
C MET A 6 -14.65 -4.01 -14.48
N GLN A 7 -13.40 -4.43 -14.50
CA GLN A 7 -12.40 -3.86 -15.37
C GLN A 7 -12.08 -4.82 -16.49
N GLU A 8 -12.28 -4.37 -17.72
CA GLU A 8 -12.11 -5.21 -18.91
C GLU A 8 -10.66 -5.27 -19.42
N CYS A 9 -9.83 -4.27 -19.11
CA CYS A 9 -8.48 -4.16 -19.65
C CYS A 9 -7.53 -3.44 -18.69
N VAL A 10 -6.23 -3.75 -18.78
CA VAL A 10 -5.14 -3.08 -18.05
C VAL A 10 -4.98 -1.60 -18.41
N LYS A 11 -5.60 -1.11 -19.49
CA LYS A 11 -5.64 0.32 -19.83
C LYS A 11 -7.09 0.80 -19.88
N PRO A 12 -7.40 1.98 -19.32
CA PRO A 12 -6.49 2.95 -18.68
C PRO A 12 -6.09 2.57 -17.24
N THR A 13 -4.90 3.00 -16.81
CA THR A 13 -4.42 2.94 -15.41
C THR A 13 -4.05 4.33 -14.91
N TYR A 14 -4.22 4.58 -13.63
CA TYR A 14 -3.63 5.74 -12.97
C TYR A 14 -2.11 5.67 -12.98
N ASN A 15 -1.46 6.83 -12.85
CA ASN A 15 -0.04 6.87 -12.51
C ASN A 15 0.14 6.34 -11.07
N THR A 16 1.34 5.88 -10.70
CA THR A 16 1.58 5.22 -9.40
C THR A 16 1.22 6.09 -8.19
N ALA A 17 1.50 7.40 -8.24
CA ALA A 17 1.21 8.32 -7.15
C ALA A 17 -0.30 8.57 -6.99
N GLU A 18 -1.01 8.70 -8.12
CA GLU A 18 -2.46 8.85 -8.16
C GLU A 18 -3.15 7.55 -7.75
N ALA A 19 -2.69 6.40 -8.22
CA ALA A 19 -3.22 5.08 -7.84
C ALA A 19 -3.12 4.85 -6.33
N LEU A 20 -1.98 5.24 -5.72
CA LEU A 20 -1.77 5.19 -4.29
C LEU A 20 -2.77 6.05 -3.53
N SER A 21 -3.01 7.28 -4.01
CA SER A 21 -4.00 8.17 -3.41
C SER A 21 -5.41 7.60 -3.57
N ARG A 22 -5.78 7.10 -4.76
CA ARG A 22 -7.11 6.53 -5.03
C ARG A 22 -7.36 5.20 -4.33
N GLY A 23 -6.30 4.42 -4.05
CA GLY A 23 -6.40 3.07 -3.52
C GLY A 23 -6.76 2.02 -4.57
N THR A 24 -6.61 2.36 -5.85
CA THR A 24 -6.81 1.47 -7.00
C THR A 24 -5.92 1.92 -8.15
N LEU A 25 -5.32 0.97 -8.89
CA LEU A 25 -4.61 1.28 -10.14
C LEU A 25 -5.56 1.66 -11.29
N PHE A 26 -6.85 1.39 -11.12
CA PHE A 26 -7.77 1.27 -12.22
C PHE A 26 -8.97 2.20 -12.06
N PRO A 27 -9.13 3.21 -12.94
CA PRO A 27 -10.21 4.19 -12.84
C PRO A 27 -11.62 3.58 -12.86
N GLY A 28 -11.80 2.47 -13.59
CA GLY A 28 -13.09 1.77 -13.64
C GLY A 28 -13.51 1.13 -12.30
N LEU A 29 -12.56 1.02 -11.37
CA LEU A 29 -12.77 0.49 -10.02
C LEU A 29 -12.70 1.59 -8.93
N ASP A 30 -12.46 2.86 -9.29
CA ASP A 30 -12.44 3.99 -8.34
C ASP A 30 -13.87 4.42 -7.97
N LEU A 31 -14.53 3.61 -7.15
CA LEU A 31 -15.87 3.88 -6.66
C LEU A 31 -15.83 4.59 -5.30
N PRO A 32 -16.60 5.67 -5.09
CA PRO A 32 -16.64 6.36 -3.81
C PRO A 32 -17.30 5.49 -2.74
N PHE A 33 -16.57 5.18 -1.68
CA PHE A 33 -17.14 4.58 -0.47
C PHE A 33 -17.75 5.68 0.40
N MET A 34 -19.08 5.75 0.52
CA MET A 34 -19.77 6.74 1.37
C MET A 34 -19.38 8.22 1.07
N ASN A 35 -19.10 8.56 -0.19
CA ASN A 35 -18.55 9.87 -0.59
C ASN A 35 -17.21 10.25 0.06
N MET A 36 -16.51 9.27 0.65
CA MET A 36 -15.15 9.47 1.15
C MET A 36 -14.17 9.36 -0.02
N VAL A 37 -13.26 10.32 -0.08
CA VAL A 37 -12.07 10.29 -0.92
C VAL A 37 -10.86 10.22 -0.01
N ASN A 38 -9.90 9.37 -0.36
CA ASN A 38 -8.64 9.27 0.36
C ASN A 38 -7.87 10.61 0.23
N THR A 39 -7.90 11.42 1.29
CA THR A 39 -7.28 12.75 1.35
C THR A 39 -5.90 12.75 2.01
N GLY A 40 -5.41 11.59 2.46
CA GLY A 40 -4.10 11.47 3.08
C GLY A 40 -2.98 11.58 2.05
N GLU A 41 -2.36 12.74 1.92
CA GLU A 41 -1.16 12.93 1.10
C GLU A 41 0.05 12.30 1.83
N LEU A 42 0.25 10.99 1.64
CA LEU A 42 1.41 10.26 2.15
C LEU A 42 2.59 10.28 1.16
N THR A 43 2.41 10.89 -0.01
CA THR A 43 3.40 10.96 -1.09
C THR A 43 4.69 11.62 -0.61
N GLY A 44 5.83 10.98 -0.88
CA GLY A 44 7.14 11.47 -0.46
C GLY A 44 7.53 11.15 0.98
N THR A 45 6.64 10.55 1.79
CA THR A 45 7.00 10.07 3.13
C THR A 45 7.57 8.65 3.06
N PRO A 46 8.47 8.25 3.99
CA PRO A 46 8.94 6.86 4.07
C PRO A 46 7.82 5.83 4.26
N LEU A 47 6.74 6.21 4.97
CA LEU A 47 5.57 5.35 5.13
C LEU A 47 4.81 5.20 3.82
N GLY A 48 4.55 6.30 3.12
CA GLY A 48 3.85 6.29 1.83
C GLY A 48 4.60 5.50 0.76
N GLU A 49 5.94 5.61 0.71
CA GLU A 49 6.79 4.82 -0.17
C GLU A 49 6.64 3.31 0.12
N LEU A 50 6.73 2.90 1.39
CA LEU A 50 6.54 1.50 1.79
C LEU A 50 5.13 0.99 1.46
N MET A 51 4.10 1.77 1.79
CA MET A 51 2.70 1.41 1.49
C MET A 51 2.46 1.26 -0.01
N ALA A 52 3.05 2.13 -0.83
CA ALA A 52 2.92 2.05 -2.29
C ALA A 52 3.55 0.77 -2.85
N LEU A 53 4.74 0.41 -2.38
CA LEU A 53 5.42 -0.82 -2.79
C LEU A 53 4.64 -2.07 -2.34
N ASP A 54 4.18 -2.10 -1.09
CA ASP A 54 3.37 -3.19 -0.56
C ASP A 54 2.03 -3.32 -1.32
N PHE A 55 1.41 -2.20 -1.70
CA PHE A 55 0.20 -2.19 -2.52
C PHE A 55 0.44 -2.76 -3.93
N VAL A 56 1.48 -2.29 -4.63
CA VAL A 56 1.83 -2.80 -5.97
C VAL A 56 2.16 -4.29 -5.92
N ALA A 57 2.86 -4.76 -4.88
CA ALA A 57 3.14 -6.18 -4.70
C ALA A 57 1.85 -7.01 -4.59
N HIS A 58 0.87 -6.52 -3.82
CA HIS A 58 -0.42 -7.18 -3.64
C HIS A 58 -1.20 -7.26 -4.96
N GLU A 59 -1.28 -6.15 -5.70
CA GLU A 59 -1.98 -6.07 -6.98
C GLU A 59 -1.35 -7.02 -8.03
N LEU A 60 -0.02 -7.10 -8.08
CA LEU A 60 0.69 -8.00 -9.00
C LEU A 60 0.42 -9.47 -8.67
N VAL A 61 0.37 -9.84 -7.39
CA VAL A 61 0.01 -11.20 -6.97
C VAL A 61 -1.42 -11.53 -7.40
N LEU A 62 -2.36 -10.61 -7.15
CA LEU A 62 -3.75 -10.79 -7.55
C LEU A 62 -3.92 -10.93 -9.06
N TYR A 63 -3.17 -10.17 -9.86
CA TYR A 63 -3.13 -10.33 -11.32
C TYR A 63 -2.59 -11.72 -11.72
N LEU A 64 -1.48 -12.15 -11.12
CA LEU A 64 -0.82 -13.42 -11.41
C LEU A 64 -1.66 -14.65 -11.02
N ASP A 65 -2.60 -14.53 -10.07
CA ASP A 65 -3.56 -15.60 -9.76
C ASP A 65 -4.38 -16.03 -11.00
N THR A 66 -4.57 -15.12 -11.95
CA THR A 66 -5.30 -15.38 -13.22
C THR A 66 -4.39 -15.48 -14.45
N HIS A 67 -3.16 -14.98 -14.36
CA HIS A 67 -2.18 -14.91 -15.46
C HIS A 67 -0.83 -15.51 -15.05
N CYS A 68 -0.83 -16.74 -14.55
CA CYS A 68 0.34 -17.37 -13.93
C CYS A 68 1.56 -17.57 -14.86
N GLU A 69 1.34 -17.59 -16.18
CA GLU A 69 2.40 -17.75 -17.20
C GLU A 69 3.02 -16.41 -17.62
N ASP A 70 2.56 -15.28 -17.09
CA ASP A 70 3.09 -13.95 -17.40
C ASP A 70 4.44 -13.73 -16.68
N SER A 71 5.52 -14.07 -17.38
CA SER A 71 6.89 -13.95 -16.86
C SER A 71 7.30 -12.50 -16.60
N GLU A 72 6.76 -11.53 -17.35
CA GLU A 72 7.09 -10.11 -17.19
C GLU A 72 6.49 -9.58 -15.88
N ALA A 73 5.22 -9.89 -15.61
CA ALA A 73 4.57 -9.54 -14.35
C ALA A 73 5.25 -10.22 -13.15
N PHE A 74 5.72 -11.46 -13.31
CA PHE A 74 6.44 -12.17 -12.26
C PHE A 74 7.81 -11.55 -11.96
N ASP A 75 8.57 -11.12 -12.98
CA ASP A 75 9.83 -10.43 -12.77
C ASP A 75 9.64 -9.02 -12.17
N MET A 76 8.57 -8.32 -12.57
CA MET A 76 8.19 -7.07 -11.91
C MET A 76 7.87 -7.29 -10.43
N LEU A 77 7.11 -8.34 -10.09
CA LEU A 77 6.80 -8.68 -8.70
C LEU A 77 8.07 -8.90 -7.87
N LYS A 78 9.05 -9.66 -8.38
CA LYS A 78 10.33 -9.87 -7.67
C LYS A 78 11.03 -8.55 -7.36
N ASN A 79 11.14 -7.67 -8.36
CA ASN A 79 11.77 -6.35 -8.17
C ASN A 79 11.02 -5.51 -7.12
N ILE A 80 9.68 -5.51 -7.17
CA ILE A 80 8.87 -4.78 -6.19
C ILE A 80 9.03 -5.36 -4.78
N LEU A 81 9.11 -6.68 -4.62
CA LEU A 81 9.33 -7.32 -3.32
C LEU A 81 10.70 -6.95 -2.71
N GLU A 82 11.75 -6.87 -3.53
CA GLU A 82 13.08 -6.42 -3.08
C GLU A 82 13.07 -4.94 -2.64
N LEU A 83 12.41 -4.08 -3.43
CA LEU A 83 12.23 -2.67 -3.10
C LEU A 83 11.41 -2.50 -1.81
N ALA A 84 10.30 -3.22 -1.67
CA ALA A 84 9.45 -3.21 -0.48
C ALA A 84 10.21 -3.65 0.77
N SER A 85 11.02 -4.71 0.67
CA SER A 85 11.88 -5.17 1.75
C SER A 85 12.87 -4.09 2.19
N THR A 86 13.53 -3.44 1.23
CA THR A 86 14.51 -2.36 1.50
C THR A 86 13.83 -1.14 2.14
N ALA A 87 12.69 -0.72 1.61
CA ALA A 87 11.90 0.39 2.16
C ALA A 87 11.43 0.07 3.59
N ARG A 88 11.01 -1.17 3.86
CA ARG A 88 10.61 -1.63 5.19
C ARG A 88 11.76 -1.58 6.17
N GLU A 89 12.93 -2.07 5.81
CA GLU A 89 14.12 -2.00 6.68
C GLU A 89 14.48 -0.55 7.02
N ARG A 90 14.42 0.37 6.04
CA ARG A 90 14.64 1.80 6.26
C ARG A 90 13.59 2.38 7.21
N TYR A 91 12.31 2.07 7.00
CA TYR A 91 11.22 2.56 7.83
C TYR A 91 11.35 2.05 9.27
N VAL A 92 11.55 0.75 9.45
CA VAL A 92 11.62 0.10 10.76
C VAL A 92 12.78 0.64 11.60
N LYS A 93 13.92 0.91 10.96
CA LYS A 93 15.09 1.51 11.63
C LYS A 93 14.80 2.89 12.21
N LEU A 94 13.93 3.69 11.57
CA LEU A 94 13.65 5.08 11.93
C LEU A 94 12.41 5.21 12.83
N TYR A 95 11.36 4.44 12.54
CA TYR A 95 10.03 4.63 13.13
C TYR A 95 9.55 3.42 13.93
N GLY A 96 10.31 2.33 13.97
CA GLY A 96 9.93 1.12 14.69
C GLY A 96 9.14 0.10 13.84
N PRO A 97 8.77 -1.04 14.44
CA PRO A 97 8.27 -2.21 13.72
C PRO A 97 6.92 -1.97 13.05
N VAL A 98 6.74 -2.50 11.83
CA VAL A 98 5.48 -2.46 11.06
C VAL A 98 4.69 -3.75 11.26
N THR A 99 5.41 -4.87 11.38
CA THR A 99 4.88 -6.20 11.64
C THR A 99 5.60 -6.83 12.83
N THR A 100 4.98 -7.85 13.44
CA THR A 100 5.61 -8.59 14.55
C THR A 100 6.92 -9.26 14.14
N LYS A 101 7.10 -9.58 12.85
CA LYS A 101 8.35 -10.15 12.31
C LYS A 101 9.53 -9.17 12.44
N ASP A 102 9.27 -7.87 12.38
CA ASP A 102 10.32 -6.85 12.49
C ASP A 102 10.96 -6.82 13.88
N LEU A 103 10.25 -7.33 14.90
CA LEU A 103 10.77 -7.47 16.26
C LEU A 103 11.90 -8.50 16.36
N ALA A 104 12.05 -9.41 15.39
CA ALA A 104 13.14 -10.39 15.40
C ALA A 104 14.53 -9.73 15.41
N LYS A 105 14.64 -8.51 14.86
CA LYS A 105 15.88 -7.70 14.84
C LYS A 105 15.87 -6.61 15.92
N ALA A 106 14.84 -6.51 16.76
CA ALA A 106 14.69 -5.43 17.74
C ALA A 106 15.41 -5.75 19.06
N GLN A 107 16.04 -4.75 19.67
CA GLN A 107 16.71 -4.89 20.98
C GLN A 107 15.75 -4.86 22.18
N SER A 108 14.51 -4.40 21.96
CA SER A 108 13.47 -4.34 22.99
C SER A 108 12.09 -4.46 22.35
N PHE A 109 11.07 -4.71 23.17
CA PHE A 109 9.68 -4.80 22.69
C PHE A 109 9.13 -3.40 22.34
N THR A 110 9.38 -2.95 21.11
CA THR A 110 8.99 -1.61 20.62
C THR A 110 7.62 -1.58 19.95
N TRP A 111 6.94 -2.73 19.81
CA TRP A 111 5.61 -2.84 19.19
C TRP A 111 4.57 -1.89 19.80
N LEU A 112 4.61 -1.70 21.11
CA LEU A 112 3.67 -0.85 21.84
C LEU A 112 4.11 0.62 21.94
N LYS A 113 5.27 0.99 21.37
CA LYS A 113 5.86 2.33 21.55
C LYS A 113 5.46 3.33 20.46
N ASN A 114 4.77 2.89 19.42
CA ASN A 114 4.29 3.76 18.35
C ASN A 114 2.85 4.23 18.64
N PRO A 115 2.50 5.49 18.31
CA PRO A 115 1.12 5.93 18.38
C PRO A 115 0.29 5.09 17.42
N TRP A 116 -0.78 4.49 17.93
CA TRP A 116 -1.70 3.75 17.09
C TRP A 116 -2.47 4.72 16.20
N PRO A 117 -3.01 4.26 15.05
CA PRO A 117 -3.83 5.10 14.19
C PRO A 117 -5.03 5.74 14.91
N TRP A 118 -5.54 5.13 15.98
CA TRP A 118 -6.61 5.68 16.83
C TRP A 118 -6.12 6.57 17.98
N ASP A 119 -4.81 6.63 18.26
CA ASP A 119 -4.24 7.56 19.24
C ASP A 119 -4.15 8.99 18.69
N TYR A 120 -4.27 9.15 17.37
CA TYR A 120 -4.46 10.46 16.74
C TYR A 120 -5.88 10.94 17.00
N SER A 121 -6.09 11.66 18.11
CA SER A 121 -7.30 12.46 18.25
C SER A 121 -7.30 13.53 17.18
N VAL A 122 -8.34 13.52 16.34
CA VAL A 122 -8.62 14.59 15.39
C VAL A 122 -8.53 15.90 16.17
N LYS A 123 -7.70 16.85 15.72
CA LYS A 123 -7.71 18.21 16.28
C LYS A 123 -9.12 18.76 16.07
N THR A 124 -9.94 18.74 17.10
CA THR A 124 -11.19 19.50 17.12
C THR A 124 -10.81 20.96 17.13
N GLU A 125 -11.05 21.65 16.01
CA GLU A 125 -11.04 23.11 15.98
C GLU A 125 -12.07 23.62 16.99
N GLY A 126 -11.64 24.52 17.87
CA GLY A 126 -12.50 25.28 18.76
C GLY A 126 -12.84 26.64 18.16
#